data_AF-A0A2K1NGA4-F1
#
_entry.id   AF-A0A2K1NGA4-F1
#
_cell.length_a   1.000
_cell.length_b   1.000
_cell.length_c   1.000
_cell.angle_alpha   90.00
_cell.angle_beta   90.00
_cell.angle_gamma   90.00
#
_symmetry.space_group_name_H-M   'P 1'
#
loop_
_entity.id
_entity.type
_entity.pdbx_description
1 polymer ?
#
loop_
_entity_poly.entity_id
_entity_poly.type
_entity_poly.pdbx_seq_one_letter_code
_entity_poly.pdbx_strand_id
1 'polypeptide(L)'
;MKRFYYVFLLLVVSIFLFTSCALEEIELKMDPTIQAPIATESITMSDLVDTEDIVSSLSESFGSDATVTQKSDNPLTYGVDLKIFDGQEILVKIAPFDFSSVPADEYTLLTSPEPLASFSGIDLGILEDIQLTSLPATLVVTNATGVTVDATLTSGGSPKKLTSGVKTDLADLFNVENDLILESMSITFASESTAYATTTIALLVDFPFEFTITEDIELYTNEDEVPQEDIFGRSGEDSDVLSDILDDMESLILHMDYDNTTGLPLKMEVQGWDVENNQATASEPETKVITVGEDKTVEFNLTGLIEDMKDTVPFNLVFTVILPQSETGTLNMDGRLDLSLWLDLGTDITIPIPIRAQ
;
A
#
# COMPACT_ATOMS: atom_id res chain seq x y z
N MET A 1 88.97 -23.49 11.47
CA MET A 1 87.54 -23.15 11.43
C MET A 1 87.04 -22.55 12.76
N LYS A 2 87.54 -21.37 13.19
CA LYS A 2 87.02 -20.68 14.39
C LYS A 2 86.83 -19.16 14.25
N ARG A 3 87.47 -18.50 13.26
CA ARG A 3 87.30 -17.05 13.03
C ARG A 3 86.09 -16.69 12.15
N PHE A 4 85.62 -17.62 11.31
CA PHE A 4 84.47 -17.37 10.42
C PHE A 4 83.12 -17.35 11.16
N TYR A 5 82.98 -18.16 12.22
CA TYR A 5 81.76 -18.19 13.05
C TYR A 5 81.59 -16.96 13.95
N TYR A 6 82.69 -16.35 14.41
CA TYR A 6 82.61 -15.13 15.22
C TYR A 6 82.18 -13.91 14.39
N VAL A 7 82.64 -13.80 13.13
CA VAL A 7 82.20 -12.72 12.24
C VAL A 7 80.73 -12.89 11.86
N PHE A 8 80.27 -14.13 11.63
CA PHE A 8 78.87 -14.40 11.33
C PHE A 8 77.95 -14.12 12.53
N LEU A 9 78.38 -14.46 13.75
CA LEU A 9 77.61 -14.16 14.98
C LEU A 9 77.56 -12.65 15.26
N LEU A 10 78.67 -11.92 15.04
CA LEU A 10 78.71 -10.46 15.20
C LEU A 10 77.83 -9.76 14.16
N LEU A 11 77.79 -10.29 12.92
CA LEU A 11 76.95 -9.77 11.84
C LEU A 11 75.45 -10.04 12.11
N VAL A 12 75.10 -11.21 12.64
CA VAL A 12 73.73 -11.54 13.06
C VAL A 12 73.29 -10.69 14.26
N VAL A 13 74.16 -10.48 15.27
CA VAL A 13 73.85 -9.60 16.41
C VAL A 13 73.76 -8.13 15.99
N SER A 14 74.55 -7.68 15.01
CA SER A 14 74.40 -6.32 14.46
C SER A 14 73.15 -6.14 13.59
N ILE A 15 72.68 -7.19 12.89
CA ILE A 15 71.39 -7.13 12.16
C ILE A 15 70.22 -7.05 13.16
N PHE A 16 70.28 -7.75 14.29
CA PHE A 16 69.28 -7.63 15.37
C PHE A 16 69.31 -6.26 16.09
N LEU A 17 70.43 -5.52 16.03
CA LEU A 17 70.56 -4.17 16.62
C LEU A 17 70.11 -3.04 15.67
N PHE A 18 69.87 -3.32 14.38
CA PHE A 18 69.47 -2.31 13.38
C PHE A 18 68.05 -2.48 12.82
N THR A 19 67.26 -3.44 13.32
CA THR A 19 65.82 -3.51 13.05
C THR A 19 64.99 -3.30 14.30
N SER A 20 65.50 -2.52 15.26
CA SER A 20 64.66 -1.70 16.12
C SER A 20 64.07 -0.58 15.26
N CYS A 21 63.10 -0.92 14.41
CA CYS A 21 62.12 0.09 14.04
C CYS A 21 61.41 0.41 15.35
N ALA A 22 61.69 1.61 15.88
CA ALA A 22 60.76 2.27 16.75
C ALA A 22 59.43 2.33 15.98
N LEU A 23 58.53 1.41 16.31
CA LEU A 23 57.15 1.51 15.90
C LEU A 23 56.56 2.59 16.82
N GLU A 24 56.48 3.80 16.29
CA GLU A 24 56.07 4.97 17.06
C GLU A 24 54.54 4.99 17.27
N GLU A 25 53.79 4.31 16.41
CA GLU A 25 52.35 4.01 16.54
C GLU A 25 52.02 2.76 15.71
N ILE A 26 51.14 1.89 16.22
CA ILE A 26 50.38 0.96 15.39
C ILE A 26 49.03 1.63 15.19
N GLU A 27 48.77 2.12 13.99
CA GLU A 27 47.43 2.48 13.57
C GLU A 27 46.71 1.16 13.22
N LEU A 28 45.92 0.64 14.15
CA LEU A 28 44.97 -0.42 13.85
C LEU A 28 43.75 0.27 13.24
N LYS A 29 43.72 0.34 11.90
CA LYS A 29 42.44 0.50 11.19
C LYS A 29 41.64 -0.76 11.46
N MET A 30 40.75 -0.65 12.43
CA MET A 30 39.62 -1.55 12.53
C MET A 30 38.53 -0.84 11.73
N ASP A 31 37.73 -1.58 10.96
CA ASP A 31 36.51 -1.04 10.36
C ASP A 31 35.34 -1.40 11.30
N PRO A 32 35.19 -0.77 12.49
CA PRO A 32 34.08 -1.07 13.37
C PRO A 32 32.78 -0.54 12.77
N THR A 33 31.86 -1.47 12.68
CA THR A 33 30.45 -1.28 12.37
C THR A 33 29.72 -0.89 13.66
N ILE A 34 29.13 0.31 13.70
CA ILE A 34 28.20 0.69 14.78
C ILE A 34 26.78 0.37 14.32
N GLN A 35 26.08 -0.49 15.05
CA GLN A 35 24.68 -0.79 14.80
C GLN A 35 23.78 -0.02 15.76
N ALA A 36 22.84 0.76 15.23
CA ALA A 36 21.87 1.54 16.00
C ALA A 36 20.44 1.12 15.63
N PRO A 37 19.64 0.56 16.56
CA PRO A 37 18.22 0.30 16.29
C PRO A 37 17.48 1.64 16.14
N ILE A 38 16.63 1.75 15.12
CA ILE A 38 15.80 2.94 14.90
C ILE A 38 14.38 2.69 15.43
N ALA A 39 13.72 1.65 14.91
CA ALA A 39 12.31 1.40 15.17
C ALA A 39 11.95 -0.08 15.01
N THR A 40 10.89 -0.47 15.71
CA THR A 40 10.17 -1.73 15.47
C THR A 40 8.69 -1.40 15.46
N GLU A 41 8.04 -1.62 14.33
CA GLU A 41 6.64 -1.24 14.12
C GLU A 41 5.86 -2.37 13.46
N SER A 42 4.54 -2.33 13.65
CA SER A 42 3.59 -3.23 13.00
C SER A 42 2.50 -2.34 12.43
N ILE A 43 2.41 -2.31 11.11
CA ILE A 43 1.44 -1.53 10.36
C ILE A 43 0.36 -2.50 9.86
N THR A 44 -0.87 -2.30 10.29
CA THR A 44 -2.00 -3.14 9.87
C THR A 44 -2.62 -2.61 8.59
N MET A 45 -3.36 -3.46 7.87
CA MET A 45 -4.07 -3.02 6.67
C MET A 45 -5.08 -1.90 6.96
N SER A 46 -5.69 -1.90 8.15
CA SER A 46 -6.59 -0.82 8.59
C SER A 46 -5.87 0.50 8.86
N ASP A 47 -4.55 0.48 9.11
CA ASP A 47 -3.77 1.72 9.22
C ASP A 47 -3.44 2.28 7.81
N LEU A 48 -3.47 1.43 6.79
CA LEU A 48 -3.16 1.78 5.39
C LEU A 48 -4.40 2.09 4.55
N VAL A 49 -5.55 1.53 4.91
CA VAL A 49 -6.80 1.64 4.15
C VAL A 49 -7.96 1.90 5.11
N ASP A 50 -8.60 3.05 4.95
CA ASP A 50 -9.79 3.38 5.71
C ASP A 50 -11.01 2.63 5.15
N THR A 51 -11.44 1.58 5.87
CA THR A 51 -12.63 0.82 5.52
C THR A 51 -13.93 1.60 5.69
N GLU A 52 -13.97 2.61 6.57
CA GLU A 52 -15.14 3.46 6.75
C GLU A 52 -15.34 4.36 5.52
N ASP A 53 -14.25 4.83 4.92
CA ASP A 53 -14.29 5.59 3.66
C ASP A 53 -14.79 4.71 2.52
N ILE A 54 -14.32 3.47 2.39
CA ILE A 54 -14.83 2.52 1.38
C ILE A 54 -16.36 2.34 1.52
N VAL A 55 -16.84 2.09 2.73
CA VAL A 55 -18.28 1.88 2.98
C VAL A 55 -19.08 3.14 2.71
N SER A 56 -18.56 4.30 3.12
CA SER A 56 -19.21 5.61 2.93
C SER A 56 -19.30 5.94 1.44
N SER A 57 -18.20 5.85 0.70
CA SER A 57 -18.17 6.15 -0.72
C SER A 57 -19.05 5.19 -1.53
N LEU A 58 -19.04 3.88 -1.24
CA LEU A 58 -19.99 2.94 -1.88
C LEU A 58 -21.46 3.28 -1.55
N SER A 59 -21.75 3.68 -0.31
CA SER A 59 -23.11 4.05 0.10
C SER A 59 -23.57 5.35 -0.58
N GLU A 60 -22.66 6.33 -0.74
CA GLU A 60 -22.94 7.57 -1.45
C GLU A 60 -23.14 7.33 -2.94
N SER A 61 -22.31 6.50 -3.58
CA SER A 61 -22.42 6.20 -5.02
C SER A 61 -23.76 5.55 -5.39
N PHE A 62 -24.21 4.58 -4.59
CA PHE A 62 -25.44 3.84 -4.87
C PHE A 62 -26.69 4.44 -4.21
N GLY A 63 -26.52 5.43 -3.32
CA GLY A 63 -27.60 6.14 -2.66
C GLY A 63 -28.37 5.33 -1.62
N SER A 64 -29.49 5.89 -1.16
CA SER A 64 -30.24 5.39 0.01
C SER A 64 -30.95 4.04 -0.19
N ASP A 65 -31.07 3.56 -1.42
CA ASP A 65 -31.72 2.28 -1.73
C ASP A 65 -30.74 1.10 -1.75
N ALA A 66 -29.46 1.37 -1.50
CA ALA A 66 -28.43 0.35 -1.35
C ALA A 66 -28.13 0.03 0.11
N THR A 67 -27.79 -1.24 0.35
CA THR A 67 -27.18 -1.69 1.61
C THR A 67 -25.79 -2.23 1.29
N VAL A 68 -24.77 -1.64 1.92
CA VAL A 68 -23.37 -2.09 1.80
C VAL A 68 -23.05 -3.01 2.96
N THR A 69 -22.52 -4.19 2.66
CA THR A 69 -22.17 -5.19 3.68
C THR A 69 -20.81 -5.80 3.37
N GLN A 70 -19.91 -5.84 4.34
CA GLN A 70 -18.67 -6.58 4.19
C GLN A 70 -18.95 -8.09 4.12
N LYS A 71 -18.43 -8.77 3.10
CA LYS A 71 -18.63 -10.20 2.85
C LYS A 71 -17.41 -11.05 3.18
N SER A 72 -16.21 -10.50 3.04
CA SER A 72 -14.93 -11.20 3.23
C SER A 72 -13.80 -10.22 3.55
N ASP A 73 -12.83 -10.65 4.36
CA ASP A 73 -11.60 -9.92 4.68
C ASP A 73 -10.41 -10.31 3.78
N ASN A 74 -10.45 -11.49 3.13
CA ASN A 74 -9.35 -12.03 2.34
C ASN A 74 -9.86 -12.92 1.17
N PRO A 75 -9.86 -12.41 -0.08
CA PRO A 75 -9.68 -11.00 -0.42
C PRO A 75 -10.83 -10.15 0.17
N LEU A 76 -10.54 -8.87 0.45
CA LEU A 76 -11.55 -7.91 0.90
C LEU A 76 -12.67 -7.82 -0.15
N THR A 77 -13.90 -8.10 0.27
CA THR A 77 -15.06 -8.04 -0.60
C THR A 77 -16.22 -7.34 0.10
N TYR A 78 -16.77 -6.32 -0.54
CA TYR A 78 -18.03 -5.70 -0.14
C TYR A 78 -19.17 -6.13 -1.06
N GLY A 79 -20.34 -6.40 -0.49
CA GLY A 79 -21.57 -6.60 -1.22
C GLY A 79 -22.42 -5.34 -1.18
N VAL A 80 -22.90 -4.90 -2.34
CA VAL A 80 -23.89 -3.84 -2.47
C VAL A 80 -25.21 -4.45 -2.94
N ASP A 81 -26.21 -4.40 -2.07
CA ASP A 81 -27.55 -4.86 -2.37
C ASP A 81 -28.41 -3.64 -2.74
N LEU A 82 -28.51 -3.32 -4.03
CA LEU A 82 -29.28 -2.19 -4.55
C LEU A 82 -30.71 -2.63 -4.88
N LYS A 83 -31.70 -2.12 -4.14
CA LYS A 83 -33.11 -2.34 -4.47
C LYS A 83 -33.52 -1.41 -5.61
N ILE A 84 -33.98 -1.96 -6.73
CA ILE A 84 -34.41 -1.20 -7.92
C ILE A 84 -35.91 -0.95 -7.89
N PHE A 85 -36.70 -2.01 -7.64
CA PHE A 85 -38.14 -1.89 -7.50
C PHE A 85 -38.66 -2.75 -6.37
N ASP A 86 -39.62 -2.22 -5.61
CA ASP A 86 -40.48 -2.99 -4.73
C ASP A 86 -41.77 -3.47 -5.42
N GLY A 87 -42.53 -4.32 -4.73
CA GLY A 87 -43.72 -4.93 -5.27
C GLY A 87 -44.81 -3.92 -5.63
N GLN A 88 -44.91 -2.81 -4.89
CA GLN A 88 -45.88 -1.76 -5.18
C GLN A 88 -45.46 -0.98 -6.43
N GLU A 89 -44.18 -0.64 -6.56
CA GLU A 89 -43.65 0.04 -7.73
C GLU A 89 -43.81 -0.79 -8.99
N ILE A 90 -43.53 -2.10 -8.92
CA ILE A 90 -43.77 -3.04 -10.02
C ILE A 90 -45.23 -2.98 -10.45
N LEU A 91 -46.18 -3.16 -9.51
CA LEU A 91 -47.62 -3.14 -9.82
C LEU A 91 -48.08 -1.82 -10.43
N VAL A 92 -47.52 -0.69 -9.99
CA VAL A 92 -47.80 0.64 -10.56
C VAL A 92 -47.37 0.70 -12.03
N LYS A 93 -46.23 0.12 -12.39
CA LYS A 93 -45.71 0.12 -13.77
C LYS A 93 -46.50 -0.83 -14.69
N ILE A 94 -46.90 -2.01 -14.19
CA ILE A 94 -47.54 -3.05 -15.03
C ILE A 94 -49.08 -3.02 -15.01
N ALA A 95 -49.68 -2.20 -14.13
CA ALA A 95 -51.11 -1.87 -14.05
C ALA A 95 -52.14 -2.98 -13.67
N PRO A 96 -51.85 -3.97 -12.80
CA PRO A 96 -52.85 -4.71 -12.04
C PRO A 96 -52.92 -4.23 -10.58
N PHE A 97 -54.09 -4.41 -9.97
CA PHE A 97 -54.34 -4.05 -8.57
C PHE A 97 -53.68 -5.02 -7.57
N ASP A 98 -53.25 -6.21 -8.01
CA ASP A 98 -52.57 -7.24 -7.21
C ASP A 98 -51.79 -8.23 -8.11
N PHE A 99 -50.70 -8.81 -7.59
CA PHE A 99 -49.88 -9.80 -8.29
C PHE A 99 -50.64 -11.07 -8.66
N SER A 100 -51.67 -11.44 -7.88
CA SER A 100 -52.53 -12.59 -8.17
C SER A 100 -53.34 -12.46 -9.47
N SER A 101 -53.42 -11.24 -10.02
CA SER A 101 -54.18 -10.91 -11.23
C SER A 101 -53.33 -10.62 -12.45
N VAL A 102 -51.99 -10.72 -12.33
CA VAL A 102 -51.04 -10.46 -13.43
C VAL A 102 -51.13 -11.60 -14.45
N PRO A 103 -51.52 -11.32 -15.72
CA PRO A 103 -51.44 -12.31 -16.78
C PRO A 103 -50.02 -12.78 -17.05
N ALA A 104 -49.89 -13.96 -17.63
CA ALA A 104 -48.61 -14.43 -18.13
C ALA A 104 -48.25 -13.67 -19.41
N ASP A 105 -47.30 -12.74 -19.29
CA ASP A 105 -46.79 -11.90 -20.36
C ASP A 105 -45.47 -11.26 -19.94
N GLU A 106 -44.84 -10.56 -20.88
CA GLU A 106 -43.74 -9.63 -20.62
C GLU A 106 -44.30 -8.21 -20.42
N TYR A 107 -43.84 -7.53 -19.38
CA TYR A 107 -44.21 -6.16 -19.07
C TYR A 107 -42.98 -5.27 -18.97
N THR A 108 -43.03 -4.08 -19.54
CA THR A 108 -41.98 -3.07 -19.40
C THR A 108 -42.11 -2.37 -18.05
N LEU A 109 -41.03 -2.38 -17.25
CA LEU A 109 -40.95 -1.67 -15.97
C LEU A 109 -40.37 -0.27 -16.11
N LEU A 110 -39.42 -0.10 -17.02
CA LEU A 110 -38.75 1.17 -17.24
C LEU A 110 -38.91 1.64 -18.68
N THR A 111 -39.50 2.83 -18.84
CA THR A 111 -39.78 3.46 -20.13
C THR A 111 -38.90 4.68 -20.41
N SER A 112 -38.06 5.08 -19.46
CA SER A 112 -37.13 6.21 -19.58
C SER A 112 -35.89 5.91 -18.73
N PRO A 113 -34.67 6.19 -19.23
CA PRO A 113 -33.45 5.88 -18.49
C PRO A 113 -33.40 6.59 -17.14
N GLU A 114 -32.97 5.89 -16.10
CA GLU A 114 -32.84 6.38 -14.73
C GLU A 114 -31.44 6.04 -14.19
N PRO A 115 -30.76 6.96 -13.48
CA PRO A 115 -29.47 6.66 -12.85
C PRO A 115 -29.67 5.68 -11.68
N LEU A 116 -28.83 4.66 -11.61
CA LEU A 116 -28.80 3.69 -10.50
C LEU A 116 -27.70 4.00 -9.49
N ALA A 117 -26.56 4.45 -9.99
CA ALA A 117 -25.42 4.83 -9.17
C ALA A 117 -24.63 5.91 -9.88
N SER A 118 -24.08 6.84 -9.12
CA SER A 118 -23.17 7.85 -9.62
C SER A 118 -21.78 7.57 -9.12
N PHE A 119 -20.81 7.55 -10.03
CA PHE A 119 -19.38 7.46 -9.73
C PHE A 119 -18.65 8.74 -10.13
N SER A 120 -19.39 9.74 -10.63
CA SER A 120 -18.80 11.01 -11.07
C SER A 120 -18.49 11.90 -9.85
N GLY A 121 -17.20 12.13 -9.59
CA GLY A 121 -16.74 13.03 -8.54
C GLY A 121 -16.85 12.47 -7.13
N ILE A 122 -16.90 11.15 -6.98
CA ILE A 122 -16.77 10.48 -5.68
C ILE A 122 -15.33 9.99 -5.56
N ASP A 123 -14.66 10.53 -4.55
CA ASP A 123 -13.39 10.01 -4.07
C ASP A 123 -13.67 8.68 -3.37
N LEU A 124 -13.41 7.59 -4.08
CA LEU A 124 -13.50 6.25 -3.54
C LEU A 124 -12.20 5.88 -2.77
N GLY A 125 -11.35 6.87 -2.46
CA GLY A 125 -10.05 6.72 -1.81
C GLY A 125 -9.03 6.09 -2.78
N ILE A 126 -8.36 5.03 -2.32
CA ILE A 126 -7.47 4.19 -3.15
C ILE A 126 -8.12 3.75 -4.47
N LEU A 127 -9.46 3.74 -4.54
CA LEU A 127 -10.21 3.28 -5.70
C LEU A 127 -10.21 4.26 -6.89
N GLU A 128 -9.87 5.54 -6.71
CA GLU A 128 -9.76 6.49 -7.84
C GLU A 128 -8.69 6.04 -8.85
N ASP A 129 -7.58 5.47 -8.35
CA ASP A 129 -6.44 5.01 -9.17
C ASP A 129 -6.48 3.49 -9.46
N ILE A 130 -7.63 2.86 -9.21
CA ILE A 130 -7.83 1.41 -9.32
C ILE A 130 -8.83 1.10 -10.43
N GLN A 131 -8.38 0.29 -11.39
CA GLN A 131 -9.29 -0.35 -12.33
C GLN A 131 -9.70 -1.72 -11.80
N LEU A 132 -11.01 -1.90 -11.63
CA LEU A 132 -11.57 -3.18 -11.25
C LEU A 132 -11.34 -4.20 -12.36
N THR A 133 -10.76 -5.34 -12.01
CA THR A 133 -10.55 -6.44 -12.96
C THR A 133 -11.84 -7.23 -13.21
N SER A 134 -12.68 -7.33 -12.19
CA SER A 134 -14.02 -7.93 -12.25
C SER A 134 -14.92 -7.25 -11.23
N LEU A 135 -16.18 -7.04 -11.61
CA LEU A 135 -17.22 -6.57 -10.71
C LEU A 135 -18.46 -7.43 -10.89
N PRO A 136 -18.51 -8.60 -10.23
CA PRO A 136 -19.59 -9.52 -10.48
C PRO A 136 -20.91 -9.03 -9.89
N ALA A 137 -21.94 -8.99 -10.73
CA ALA A 137 -23.28 -8.61 -10.33
C ALA A 137 -24.32 -9.65 -10.73
N THR A 138 -25.41 -9.73 -9.98
CA THR A 138 -26.56 -10.57 -10.27
C THR A 138 -27.83 -9.79 -10.05
N LEU A 139 -28.66 -9.69 -11.09
CA LEU A 139 -30.02 -9.20 -10.95
C LEU A 139 -30.86 -10.32 -10.31
N VAL A 140 -31.57 -10.01 -9.23
CA VAL A 140 -32.38 -10.99 -8.51
C VAL A 140 -33.82 -10.52 -8.37
N VAL A 141 -34.72 -11.50 -8.40
CA VAL A 141 -36.13 -11.30 -8.03
C VAL A 141 -36.38 -12.14 -6.79
N THR A 142 -36.80 -11.50 -5.70
CA THR A 142 -37.11 -12.21 -4.46
C THR A 142 -38.62 -12.32 -4.25
N ASN A 143 -39.03 -13.30 -3.45
CA ASN A 143 -40.45 -13.56 -3.13
C ASN A 143 -41.34 -13.76 -4.37
N ALA A 144 -40.77 -14.33 -5.44
CA ALA A 144 -41.51 -14.74 -6.63
C ALA A 144 -40.95 -16.04 -7.21
N THR A 145 -41.79 -16.82 -7.90
CA THR A 145 -41.40 -18.02 -8.63
C THR A 145 -41.91 -17.95 -10.06
N GLY A 146 -41.14 -18.44 -11.02
CA GLY A 146 -41.53 -18.39 -12.44
C GLY A 146 -41.59 -16.96 -12.99
N VAL A 147 -40.86 -16.05 -12.37
CA VAL A 147 -40.70 -14.65 -12.81
C VAL A 147 -39.26 -14.45 -13.23
N THR A 148 -39.04 -13.84 -14.38
CA THR A 148 -37.72 -13.44 -14.86
C THR A 148 -37.69 -11.95 -15.12
N VAL A 149 -36.54 -11.31 -14.92
CA VAL A 149 -36.34 -9.89 -15.22
C VAL A 149 -35.15 -9.79 -16.16
N ASP A 150 -35.32 -8.99 -17.21
CA ASP A 150 -34.24 -8.60 -18.11
C ASP A 150 -34.03 -7.09 -17.98
N ALA A 151 -32.78 -6.66 -17.95
CA ALA A 151 -32.40 -5.26 -17.81
C ALA A 151 -31.24 -4.92 -18.75
N THR A 152 -31.12 -3.65 -19.12
CA THR A 152 -29.95 -3.11 -19.83
C THR A 152 -29.37 -1.97 -19.00
N LEU A 153 -28.10 -2.11 -18.62
CA LEU A 153 -27.32 -1.05 -17.98
C LEU A 153 -26.39 -0.39 -19.01
N THR A 154 -26.15 0.91 -18.88
CA THR A 154 -25.11 1.63 -19.62
C THR A 154 -24.29 2.52 -18.72
N SER A 155 -23.03 2.70 -19.10
CA SER A 155 -22.15 3.75 -18.62
C SER A 155 -21.27 4.17 -19.79
N GLY A 156 -21.11 5.48 -20.02
CA GLY A 156 -20.32 6.01 -21.14
C GLY A 156 -20.75 5.56 -22.56
N GLY A 157 -21.95 4.98 -22.72
CA GLY A 157 -22.49 4.52 -24.01
C GLY A 157 -22.30 3.04 -24.35
N SER A 158 -21.73 2.22 -23.45
CA SER A 158 -21.59 0.77 -23.64
C SER A 158 -22.72 0.00 -22.95
N PRO A 159 -23.66 -0.62 -23.70
CA PRO A 159 -24.79 -1.34 -23.09
C PRO A 159 -24.42 -2.75 -22.67
N LYS A 160 -24.88 -3.14 -21.48
CA LYS A 160 -24.73 -4.48 -20.93
C LYS A 160 -26.08 -5.03 -20.52
N LYS A 161 -26.40 -6.24 -20.99
CA LYS A 161 -27.65 -6.93 -20.67
C LYS A 161 -27.48 -7.79 -19.43
N LEU A 162 -28.47 -7.72 -18.55
CA LEU A 162 -28.57 -8.56 -17.37
C LEU A 162 -29.86 -9.37 -17.46
N THR A 163 -29.79 -10.63 -17.08
CA THR A 163 -30.94 -11.51 -16.92
C THR A 163 -30.95 -12.01 -15.49
N SER A 164 -32.13 -12.02 -14.87
CA SER A 164 -32.29 -12.41 -13.48
C SER A 164 -31.71 -13.80 -13.20
N GLY A 165 -30.90 -13.92 -12.15
CA GLY A 165 -30.24 -15.16 -11.75
C GLY A 165 -28.99 -15.52 -12.56
N VAL A 166 -28.61 -14.73 -13.56
CA VAL A 166 -27.36 -14.87 -14.30
C VAL A 166 -26.34 -13.89 -13.75
N LYS A 167 -25.16 -14.40 -13.39
CA LYS A 167 -24.02 -13.60 -12.96
C LYS A 167 -23.39 -12.91 -14.17
N THR A 168 -23.24 -11.61 -14.12
CA THR A 168 -22.66 -10.76 -15.17
C THR A 168 -21.58 -9.88 -14.56
N ASP A 169 -20.42 -9.78 -15.20
CA ASP A 169 -19.37 -8.86 -14.78
C ASP A 169 -19.72 -7.43 -15.23
N LEU A 170 -19.61 -6.42 -14.38
CA LEU A 170 -19.90 -5.02 -14.69
C LEU A 170 -18.67 -4.11 -14.67
N ALA A 171 -17.45 -4.64 -14.50
CA ALA A 171 -16.23 -3.82 -14.32
C ALA A 171 -16.02 -2.79 -15.44
N ASP A 172 -16.30 -3.18 -16.68
CA ASP A 172 -16.22 -2.31 -17.87
C ASP A 172 -17.18 -1.11 -17.85
N LEU A 173 -18.28 -1.18 -17.10
CA LEU A 173 -19.19 -0.05 -16.92
C LEU A 173 -18.75 0.88 -15.79
N PHE A 174 -18.12 0.33 -14.75
CA PHE A 174 -17.71 1.08 -13.56
C PHE A 174 -16.40 1.84 -13.78
N ASN A 175 -15.44 1.25 -14.50
CA ASN A 175 -14.14 1.85 -14.80
C ASN A 175 -14.21 3.05 -15.78
N VAL A 176 -15.41 3.47 -16.21
CA VAL A 176 -15.61 4.58 -17.18
C VAL A 176 -15.93 5.91 -16.47
N GLU A 177 -15.95 5.93 -15.12
CA GLU A 177 -16.16 7.13 -14.27
C GLU A 177 -17.40 7.96 -14.69
N ASN A 178 -18.47 7.27 -15.07
CA ASN A 178 -19.74 7.88 -15.43
C ASN A 178 -20.87 7.26 -14.61
N ASP A 179 -22.03 7.92 -14.62
CA ASP A 179 -23.24 7.38 -14.00
C ASP A 179 -23.59 6.03 -14.62
N LEU A 180 -23.89 5.06 -13.75
CA LEU A 180 -24.47 3.79 -14.15
C LEU A 180 -25.98 4.00 -14.36
N ILE A 181 -26.42 3.89 -15.61
CA ILE A 181 -27.79 4.15 -16.03
C ILE A 181 -28.51 2.83 -16.27
N LEU A 182 -29.70 2.67 -15.70
CA LEU A 182 -30.66 1.65 -16.13
C LEU A 182 -31.41 2.17 -17.35
N GLU A 183 -31.11 1.65 -18.53
CA GLU A 183 -31.75 2.12 -19.77
C GLU A 183 -33.14 1.54 -19.98
N SER A 184 -33.28 0.26 -19.65
CA SER A 184 -34.52 -0.48 -19.83
C SER A 184 -34.58 -1.67 -18.87
N MET A 185 -35.80 -2.02 -18.49
CA MET A 185 -36.08 -3.21 -17.69
C MET A 185 -37.46 -3.76 -18.07
N SER A 186 -37.54 -5.08 -18.22
CA SER A 186 -38.80 -5.81 -18.36
C SER A 186 -38.87 -6.97 -17.37
N ILE A 187 -40.10 -7.34 -17.02
CA ILE A 187 -40.42 -8.46 -16.15
C ILE A 187 -41.35 -9.40 -16.90
N THR A 188 -41.03 -10.69 -16.90
CA THR A 188 -41.83 -11.73 -17.55
C THR A 188 -42.43 -12.64 -16.50
N PHE A 189 -43.75 -12.83 -16.58
CA PHE A 189 -44.50 -13.76 -15.73
C PHE A 189 -44.83 -15.03 -16.52
N ALA A 190 -44.34 -16.18 -16.07
CA ALA A 190 -44.76 -17.46 -16.64
C ALA A 190 -46.21 -17.80 -16.27
N SER A 191 -46.82 -18.74 -17.01
CA SER A 191 -48.20 -19.19 -16.80
C SER A 191 -48.48 -19.77 -15.41
N GLU A 192 -47.46 -20.27 -14.72
CA GLU A 192 -47.54 -20.82 -13.36
C GLU A 192 -46.72 -19.98 -12.36
N SER A 193 -46.52 -18.70 -12.66
CA SER A 193 -45.77 -17.81 -11.78
C SER A 193 -46.53 -17.51 -10.48
N THR A 194 -45.78 -17.25 -9.41
CA THR A 194 -46.32 -16.69 -8.18
C THR A 194 -45.49 -15.49 -7.78
N ALA A 195 -46.15 -14.41 -7.37
CA ALA A 195 -45.52 -13.20 -6.87
C ALA A 195 -46.41 -12.60 -5.76
N TYR A 196 -45.81 -11.84 -4.85
CA TYR A 196 -46.47 -11.31 -3.67
C TYR A 196 -46.20 -9.81 -3.55
N ALA A 197 -46.95 -9.11 -2.69
CA ALA A 197 -46.71 -7.69 -2.42
C ALA A 197 -45.27 -7.40 -1.92
N THR A 198 -44.59 -8.41 -1.37
CA THR A 198 -43.18 -8.35 -0.92
C THR A 198 -42.18 -8.73 -2.01
N THR A 199 -42.61 -8.94 -3.26
CA THR A 199 -41.69 -9.15 -4.39
C THR A 199 -40.78 -7.94 -4.55
N THR A 200 -39.49 -8.17 -4.75
CA THR A 200 -38.52 -7.11 -5.03
C THR A 200 -37.63 -7.48 -6.20
N ILE A 201 -37.16 -6.47 -6.91
CA ILE A 201 -36.08 -6.58 -7.90
C ILE A 201 -34.88 -5.84 -7.33
N ALA A 202 -33.76 -6.52 -7.24
CA ALA A 202 -32.51 -5.95 -6.72
C ALA A 202 -31.34 -6.33 -7.61
N LEU A 203 -30.35 -5.44 -7.69
CA LEU A 203 -29.04 -5.73 -8.24
C LEU A 203 -28.09 -5.99 -7.07
N LEU A 204 -27.57 -7.21 -6.99
CA LEU A 204 -26.55 -7.57 -6.01
C LEU A 204 -25.20 -7.44 -6.70
N VAL A 205 -24.33 -6.58 -6.19
CA VAL A 205 -22.98 -6.35 -6.74
C VAL A 205 -21.95 -6.78 -5.70
N ASP A 206 -21.01 -7.61 -6.11
CA ASP A 206 -19.83 -7.92 -5.30
C ASP A 206 -18.67 -7.04 -5.78
N PHE A 207 -18.09 -6.29 -4.86
CA PHE A 207 -16.86 -5.51 -5.03
C PHE A 207 -15.69 -6.29 -4.44
N PRO A 208 -15.08 -7.22 -5.19
CA PRO A 208 -13.79 -7.76 -4.80
C PRO A 208 -12.75 -6.66 -5.00
N PHE A 209 -11.96 -6.37 -3.97
CA PHE A 209 -10.83 -5.44 -4.10
C PHE A 209 -9.64 -6.16 -4.75
N GLU A 210 -9.86 -6.56 -6.01
CA GLU A 210 -8.88 -7.12 -6.93
C GLU A 210 -8.71 -6.17 -8.13
N PHE A 211 -7.53 -5.59 -8.27
CA PHE A 211 -7.36 -4.42 -9.12
C PHE A 211 -6.01 -4.33 -9.82
N THR A 212 -6.00 -3.49 -10.84
CA THR A 212 -4.80 -2.95 -11.45
C THR A 212 -4.53 -1.57 -10.87
N ILE A 213 -3.28 -1.34 -10.50
CA ILE A 213 -2.79 -0.04 -10.04
C ILE A 213 -2.14 0.63 -11.24
N THR A 214 -2.67 1.78 -11.66
CA THR A 214 -2.19 2.44 -12.88
C THR A 214 -0.96 3.31 -12.65
N GLU A 215 -0.80 3.87 -11.45
CA GLU A 215 0.30 4.75 -11.04
C GLU A 215 0.70 4.43 -9.59
N ASP A 216 1.90 4.84 -9.16
CA ASP A 216 2.34 4.65 -7.78
C ASP A 216 1.48 5.48 -6.82
N ILE A 217 0.93 4.84 -5.78
CA ILE A 217 0.05 5.49 -4.79
C ILE A 217 0.78 5.62 -3.46
N GLU A 218 0.93 6.83 -2.93
CA GLU A 218 1.45 7.04 -1.57
C GLU A 218 0.40 6.59 -0.55
N LEU A 219 0.77 5.66 0.34
CA LEU A 219 -0.10 5.20 1.42
C LEU A 219 0.20 5.92 2.73
N TYR A 220 1.47 6.26 2.95
CA TYR A 220 1.93 6.87 4.20
C TYR A 220 3.25 7.59 4.00
N THR A 221 3.41 8.72 4.68
CA THR A 221 4.69 9.43 4.86
C THR A 221 4.77 9.95 6.29
N ASN A 222 5.95 9.92 6.89
CA ASN A 222 6.18 10.52 8.21
C ASN A 222 6.67 11.99 8.13
N GLU A 223 6.57 12.65 6.97
CA GLU A 223 7.04 14.02 6.74
C GLU A 223 6.50 15.01 7.79
N ASP A 224 5.21 14.91 8.14
CA ASP A 224 4.56 15.78 9.13
C ASP A 224 4.91 15.43 10.60
N GLU A 225 5.54 14.27 10.82
CA GLU A 225 5.89 13.75 12.14
C GLU A 225 7.39 13.80 12.44
N VAL A 226 8.18 14.44 11.57
CA VAL A 226 9.62 14.55 11.73
C VAL A 226 9.96 15.33 13.02
N PRO A 227 10.76 14.75 13.93
CA PRO A 227 11.14 15.43 15.17
C PRO A 227 12.02 16.65 14.92
N GLN A 228 11.99 17.59 15.87
CA GLN A 228 12.79 18.83 15.83
C GLN A 228 14.29 18.61 16.09
N GLU A 229 14.64 17.45 16.65
CA GLU A 229 16.01 16.99 16.82
C GLU A 229 16.34 15.95 15.74
N ASP A 230 17.60 15.90 15.34
CA ASP A 230 18.10 15.00 14.30
C ASP A 230 18.20 13.54 14.78
N ILE A 231 18.49 12.59 13.88
CA ILE A 231 18.61 11.15 14.21
C ILE A 231 19.72 10.82 15.24
N PHE A 232 20.60 11.78 15.53
CA PHE A 232 21.66 11.67 16.54
C PHE A 232 21.44 12.58 17.76
N GLY A 233 20.28 13.24 17.86
CA GLY A 233 19.91 14.14 18.96
C GLY A 233 20.52 15.54 18.87
N ARG A 234 20.99 15.99 17.70
CA ARG A 234 21.43 17.38 17.47
C ARG A 234 20.22 18.27 17.23
N SER A 235 20.24 19.43 17.87
CA SER A 235 19.36 20.56 17.56
C SER A 235 20.17 21.65 16.85
N GLY A 236 19.52 22.63 16.21
CA GLY A 236 20.18 23.68 15.41
C GLY A 236 21.25 24.53 16.15
N GLU A 237 21.41 24.37 17.47
CA GLU A 237 22.45 25.03 18.27
C GLU A 237 23.65 24.10 18.66
N ASP A 238 23.59 22.79 18.39
CA ASP A 238 24.50 21.75 18.90
C ASP A 238 25.40 21.09 17.83
N SER A 239 25.86 21.84 16.81
CA SER A 239 26.55 21.29 15.63
C SER A 239 27.85 20.50 15.90
N ASP A 240 28.53 20.77 17.01
CA ASP A 240 29.97 20.44 17.12
C ASP A 240 30.29 19.07 17.74
N VAL A 241 29.33 18.36 18.34
CA VAL A 241 29.66 17.15 19.15
C VAL A 241 29.84 15.89 18.30
N LEU A 242 29.31 15.85 17.08
CA LEU A 242 29.28 14.66 16.22
C LEU A 242 29.95 14.85 14.85
N SER A 243 30.48 16.04 14.55
CA SER A 243 31.15 16.34 13.27
C SER A 243 32.30 15.38 12.99
N ASP A 244 33.11 15.08 14.01
CA ASP A 244 34.27 14.19 13.88
C ASP A 244 33.86 12.76 13.51
N ILE A 245 32.72 12.28 14.03
CA ILE A 245 32.20 10.94 13.72
C ILE A 245 31.61 10.90 12.30
N LEU A 246 30.96 11.96 11.86
CA LEU A 246 30.42 12.07 10.49
C LEU A 246 31.54 12.22 9.45
N ASP A 247 32.65 12.88 9.80
CA ASP A 247 33.82 13.05 8.92
C ASP A 247 34.53 11.72 8.64
N ASP A 248 34.57 10.82 9.63
CA ASP A 248 35.18 9.50 9.54
C ASP A 248 34.19 8.40 9.09
N MET A 249 32.93 8.76 8.79
CA MET A 249 31.91 7.82 8.32
C MET A 249 32.08 7.54 6.82
N GLU A 250 32.40 6.30 6.48
CA GLU A 250 32.61 5.86 5.09
C GLU A 250 31.35 5.28 4.45
N SER A 251 30.40 4.79 5.26
CA SER A 251 29.15 4.21 4.76
C SER A 251 28.02 4.36 5.76
N LEU A 252 26.80 4.50 5.22
CA LEU A 252 25.55 4.52 5.96
C LEU A 252 24.59 3.55 5.28
N ILE A 253 24.25 2.45 5.95
CA ILE A 253 23.33 1.44 5.42
C ILE A 253 22.18 1.30 6.40
N LEU A 254 20.96 1.45 5.89
CA LEU A 254 19.76 1.12 6.65
C LEU A 254 19.34 -0.30 6.29
N HIS A 255 19.22 -1.14 7.30
CA HIS A 255 18.66 -2.47 7.17
C HIS A 255 17.22 -2.48 7.65
N MET A 256 16.38 -3.21 6.92
CA MET A 256 15.01 -3.50 7.29
C MET A 256 14.75 -5.00 7.22
N ASP A 257 14.53 -5.62 8.38
CA ASP A 257 13.87 -6.92 8.46
C ASP A 257 12.36 -6.71 8.45
N TYR A 258 11.64 -7.54 7.70
CA TYR A 258 10.20 -7.41 7.58
C TYR A 258 9.46 -8.73 7.34
N ASP A 259 8.22 -8.76 7.83
CA ASP A 259 7.19 -9.73 7.49
C ASP A 259 6.04 -9.00 6.78
N ASN A 260 5.89 -9.21 5.48
CA ASN A 260 4.81 -8.61 4.70
C ASN A 260 3.73 -9.66 4.39
N THR A 261 2.63 -9.62 5.15
CA THR A 261 1.46 -10.50 4.99
C THR A 261 0.24 -9.80 4.38
N THR A 262 0.39 -8.54 3.98
CA THR A 262 -0.68 -7.74 3.34
C THR A 262 -1.19 -8.34 2.03
N GLY A 263 -0.36 -9.18 1.38
CA GLY A 263 -0.64 -9.69 0.03
C GLY A 263 -0.32 -8.70 -1.07
N LEU A 264 0.15 -7.50 -0.73
CA LEU A 264 0.59 -6.47 -1.67
C LEU A 264 2.11 -6.29 -1.59
N PRO A 265 2.81 -6.25 -2.73
CA PRO A 265 4.16 -5.70 -2.72
C PRO A 265 4.06 -4.21 -2.40
N LEU A 266 4.93 -3.72 -1.53
CA LEU A 266 5.06 -2.30 -1.23
C LEU A 266 6.38 -1.79 -1.80
N LYS A 267 6.48 -0.49 -2.01
CA LYS A 267 7.72 0.21 -2.30
C LYS A 267 7.97 1.17 -1.15
N MET A 268 9.17 1.16 -0.60
CA MET A 268 9.56 2.09 0.45
C MET A 268 10.62 3.03 -0.11
N GLU A 269 10.41 4.33 0.15
CA GLU A 269 11.37 5.39 -0.11
C GLU A 269 11.95 5.92 1.19
N VAL A 270 13.25 6.18 1.17
CA VAL A 270 13.98 6.82 2.27
C VAL A 270 14.68 8.06 1.71
N GLN A 271 14.35 9.22 2.25
CA GLN A 271 14.92 10.50 1.83
C GLN A 271 15.49 11.27 3.01
N GLY A 272 16.57 12.02 2.78
CA GLY A 272 17.08 12.99 3.75
C GLY A 272 16.18 14.21 3.86
N TRP A 273 16.02 14.74 5.08
CA TRP A 273 15.14 15.86 5.38
C TRP A 273 15.86 16.94 6.18
N ASP A 274 15.74 18.18 5.70
CA ASP A 274 16.15 19.39 6.41
C ASP A 274 15.01 19.86 7.30
N VAL A 275 15.16 19.62 8.60
CA VAL A 275 14.13 19.93 9.60
C VAL A 275 13.94 21.44 9.77
N GLU A 276 15.00 22.23 9.64
CA GLU A 276 14.92 23.68 9.83
C GLU A 276 14.17 24.34 8.67
N ASN A 277 14.47 23.92 7.44
CA ASN A 277 13.85 24.46 6.23
C ASN A 277 12.57 23.75 5.83
N ASN A 278 12.22 22.64 6.50
CA ASN A 278 11.06 21.78 6.23
C ASN A 278 10.97 21.38 4.75
N GLN A 279 12.05 20.77 4.26
CA GLN A 279 12.15 20.32 2.87
C GLN A 279 13.10 19.12 2.76
N ALA A 280 12.96 18.36 1.67
CA ALA A 280 13.90 17.32 1.32
C ALA A 280 15.31 17.87 1.06
N THR A 281 16.34 17.09 1.38
CA THR A 281 17.72 17.42 1.02
C THR A 281 17.98 17.23 -0.47
N ALA A 282 19.16 17.64 -0.94
CA ALA A 282 19.50 17.59 -2.35
C ALA A 282 19.68 16.17 -2.90
N SER A 283 19.91 15.19 -2.03
CA SER A 283 20.03 13.79 -2.43
C SER A 283 18.69 13.19 -2.85
N GLU A 284 18.76 12.39 -3.91
CA GLU A 284 17.62 11.61 -4.40
C GLU A 284 17.23 10.53 -3.36
N PRO A 285 15.93 10.17 -3.28
CA PRO A 285 15.47 9.10 -2.40
C PRO A 285 16.03 7.73 -2.80
N GLU A 286 16.37 6.90 -1.82
CA GLU A 286 16.70 5.49 -2.05
C GLU A 286 15.42 4.65 -1.97
N THR A 287 15.17 3.87 -3.01
CA THR A 287 13.94 3.09 -3.18
C THR A 287 14.21 1.59 -3.04
N LYS A 288 13.31 0.87 -2.35
CA LYS A 288 13.30 -0.61 -2.34
C LYS A 288 11.90 -1.17 -2.41
N VAL A 289 11.78 -2.32 -3.08
CA VAL A 289 10.53 -3.08 -3.14
C VAL A 289 10.50 -4.10 -2.01
N ILE A 290 9.41 -4.07 -1.25
CA ILE A 290 9.09 -4.91 -0.10
C ILE A 290 8.10 -5.96 -0.55
N THR A 291 8.62 -7.14 -0.88
CA THR A 291 7.82 -8.23 -1.46
C THR A 291 6.98 -8.93 -0.40
N VAL A 292 5.88 -9.57 -0.81
CA VAL A 292 5.08 -10.42 0.08
C VAL A 292 5.91 -11.60 0.59
N GLY A 293 5.80 -11.88 1.90
CA GLY A 293 6.44 -13.00 2.57
C GLY A 293 7.01 -12.64 3.95
N GLU A 294 7.34 -13.66 4.71
CA GLU A 294 7.95 -13.57 6.05
C GLU A 294 9.48 -13.73 5.98
N ASP A 295 10.15 -13.31 7.06
CA ASP A 295 11.59 -13.38 7.31
C ASP A 295 12.42 -12.80 6.15
N LYS A 296 12.04 -11.60 5.69
CA LYS A 296 12.73 -10.90 4.61
C LYS A 296 13.63 -9.81 5.16
N THR A 297 14.69 -9.52 4.42
CA THR A 297 15.60 -8.41 4.73
C THR A 297 15.84 -7.60 3.46
N VAL A 298 15.91 -6.28 3.59
CA VAL A 298 16.37 -5.37 2.54
C VAL A 298 17.31 -4.33 3.11
N GLU A 299 18.21 -3.83 2.27
CA GLU A 299 19.22 -2.84 2.63
C GLU A 299 19.07 -1.61 1.73
N PHE A 300 19.02 -0.43 2.34
CA PHE A 300 19.07 0.87 1.67
C PHE A 300 20.48 1.44 1.83
N ASN A 301 21.14 1.74 0.72
CA ASN A 301 22.45 2.36 0.76
C ASN A 301 22.28 3.88 0.82
N LEU A 302 22.37 4.43 2.03
CA LEU A 302 22.19 5.84 2.32
C LEU A 302 23.51 6.61 2.37
N THR A 303 24.61 6.01 1.90
CA THR A 303 25.96 6.63 1.92
C THR A 303 26.00 7.97 1.19
N GLY A 304 25.11 8.21 0.22
CA GLY A 304 24.98 9.51 -0.44
C GLY A 304 24.51 10.63 0.48
N LEU A 305 23.79 10.31 1.57
CA LEU A 305 23.24 11.28 2.52
C LEU A 305 24.27 11.78 3.54
N ILE A 306 25.48 11.21 3.58
CA ILE A 306 26.50 11.57 4.57
C ILE A 306 26.88 13.05 4.48
N GLU A 307 27.00 13.60 3.28
CA GLU A 307 27.32 15.02 3.10
C GLU A 307 26.13 15.91 3.48
N ASP A 308 24.91 15.52 3.13
CA ASP A 308 23.69 16.22 3.58
C ASP A 308 23.59 16.25 5.11
N MET A 309 23.92 15.15 5.80
CA MET A 309 23.91 15.06 7.27
C MET A 309 24.94 15.96 7.96
N LYS A 310 26.01 16.32 7.26
CA LYS A 310 27.04 17.26 7.75
C LYS A 310 26.59 18.71 7.55
N ASP A 311 26.03 18.99 6.37
CA ASP A 311 25.66 20.36 5.97
C ASP A 311 24.31 20.80 6.54
N THR A 312 23.47 19.85 6.97
CA THR A 312 22.12 20.10 7.49
C THR A 312 22.01 19.65 8.95
N VAL A 313 21.65 20.58 9.84
CA VAL A 313 21.36 20.30 11.25
C VAL A 313 20.15 21.14 11.67
N PRO A 314 19.03 20.55 12.10
CA PRO A 314 18.78 19.12 12.29
C PRO A 314 18.48 18.37 10.98
N PHE A 315 19.04 17.17 10.82
CA PHE A 315 18.80 16.25 9.70
C PHE A 315 17.98 15.03 10.13
N ASN A 316 16.92 14.70 9.40
CA ASN A 316 16.14 13.49 9.64
C ASN A 316 15.96 12.65 8.37
N LEU A 317 15.42 11.44 8.56
CA LEU A 317 15.00 10.58 7.47
C LEU A 317 13.47 10.61 7.37
N VAL A 318 12.99 10.86 6.16
CA VAL A 318 11.58 10.68 5.81
C VAL A 318 11.43 9.32 5.12
N PHE A 319 10.44 8.57 5.58
CA PHE A 319 10.05 7.26 5.11
C PHE A 319 8.69 7.37 4.44
N THR A 320 8.62 6.99 3.18
CA THR A 320 7.38 6.97 2.41
C THR A 320 7.06 5.54 1.99
N VAL A 321 5.84 5.09 2.30
CA VAL A 321 5.32 3.79 1.88
C VAL A 321 4.40 4.01 0.68
N ILE A 322 4.73 3.32 -0.40
CA ILE A 322 4.09 3.48 -1.71
C ILE A 322 3.55 2.12 -2.14
N LEU A 323 2.33 2.10 -2.65
CA LEU A 323 1.81 0.98 -3.39
C LEU A 323 2.24 1.12 -4.86
N PRO A 324 3.16 0.26 -5.35
CA PRO A 324 3.71 0.41 -6.68
C PRO A 324 2.71 0.01 -7.76
N GLN A 325 2.87 0.60 -8.95
CA GLN A 325 2.17 0.18 -10.15
C GLN A 325 2.23 -1.34 -10.34
N SER A 326 1.07 -1.98 -10.53
CA SER A 326 0.96 -3.43 -10.61
C SER A 326 -0.23 -3.85 -11.46
N GLU A 327 -0.06 -4.92 -12.23
CA GLU A 327 -1.14 -5.55 -13.02
C GLU A 327 -2.10 -6.40 -12.17
N THR A 328 -1.69 -6.76 -10.95
CA THR A 328 -2.50 -7.59 -10.04
C THR A 328 -2.25 -7.18 -8.60
N GLY A 329 -3.25 -6.53 -7.98
CA GLY A 329 -3.31 -6.21 -6.56
C GLY A 329 -4.54 -6.84 -5.91
N THR A 330 -4.42 -7.21 -4.65
CA THR A 330 -5.52 -7.74 -3.83
C THR A 330 -5.38 -7.25 -2.41
N LEU A 331 -6.43 -6.64 -1.84
CA LEU A 331 -6.41 -6.21 -0.44
C LEU A 331 -6.80 -7.35 0.48
N ASN A 332 -5.98 -7.62 1.49
CA ASN A 332 -6.28 -8.55 2.57
C ASN A 332 -6.28 -7.79 3.90
N MET A 333 -7.45 -7.63 4.51
CA MET A 333 -7.60 -6.83 5.74
C MET A 333 -6.93 -7.45 6.96
N ASP A 334 -6.77 -8.78 6.98
CA ASP A 334 -6.04 -9.50 8.04
C ASP A 334 -4.52 -9.35 7.93
N GLY A 335 -4.04 -8.77 6.83
CA GLY A 335 -2.62 -8.62 6.55
C GLY A 335 -1.97 -7.49 7.35
N ARG A 336 -0.68 -7.64 7.60
CA ARG A 336 0.15 -6.65 8.28
C ARG A 336 1.56 -6.61 7.69
N LEU A 337 2.21 -5.47 7.86
CA LEU A 337 3.63 -5.29 7.65
C LEU A 337 4.30 -5.12 9.02
N ASP A 338 4.99 -6.16 9.48
CA ASP A 338 5.88 -6.05 10.64
C ASP A 338 7.26 -5.64 10.14
N LEU A 339 7.88 -4.63 10.74
CA LEU A 339 9.17 -4.11 10.33
C LEU A 339 10.10 -3.81 11.50
N SER A 340 11.38 -4.07 11.30
CA SER A 340 12.46 -3.78 12.24
C SER A 340 13.58 -3.08 11.49
N LEU A 341 13.88 -1.85 11.90
CA LEU A 341 14.85 -0.97 11.26
C LEU A 341 16.09 -0.77 12.13
N TRP A 342 17.27 -0.91 11.54
CA TRP A 342 18.53 -0.52 12.18
C TRP A 342 19.53 0.03 11.18
N LEU A 343 20.34 0.99 11.63
CA LEU A 343 21.43 1.58 10.85
C LEU A 343 22.74 0.85 11.14
N ASP A 344 23.50 0.66 10.08
CA ASP A 344 24.90 0.30 10.09
C ASP A 344 25.71 1.53 9.65
N LEU A 345 26.54 2.01 10.58
CA LEU A 345 27.49 3.11 10.38
C LEU A 345 28.88 2.48 10.24
N GLY A 346 29.39 2.48 9.01
CA GLY A 346 30.79 2.12 8.75
C GLY A 346 31.68 3.31 9.10
N THR A 347 32.43 3.18 10.19
CA THR A 347 33.38 4.23 10.64
C THR A 347 34.78 3.63 10.76
N ASP A 348 35.81 4.41 10.46
CA ASP A 348 37.20 4.03 10.78
C ASP A 348 37.53 4.55 12.18
N ILE A 349 37.37 3.73 13.22
CA ILE A 349 37.81 4.14 14.57
C ILE A 349 39.31 3.88 14.69
N THR A 350 40.07 4.96 14.61
CA THR A 350 41.49 4.92 14.97
C THR A 350 41.63 4.87 16.49
N ILE A 351 41.93 3.70 17.05
CA ILE A 351 42.25 3.56 18.49
C ILE A 351 43.77 3.75 18.69
N PRO A 352 44.24 4.89 19.24
CA PRO A 352 45.65 5.03 19.58
C PRO A 352 46.00 4.08 20.72
N ILE A 353 46.88 3.11 20.46
CA ILE A 353 47.46 2.25 21.51
C ILE A 353 48.74 2.92 22.03
N PRO A 354 48.75 3.48 23.25
CA PRO A 354 49.98 4.03 23.81
C PRO A 354 50.97 2.91 24.15
N ILE A 355 52.01 2.77 23.34
CA ILE A 355 53.12 1.85 23.64
C ILE A 355 54.06 2.56 24.63
N ARG A 356 53.94 2.22 25.93
CA ARG A 356 54.98 2.60 26.89
C ARG A 356 56.17 1.66 26.73
N ALA A 357 57.22 2.11 26.04
CA ALA A 357 58.52 1.47 26.08
C ALA A 357 59.12 1.59 27.50
N GLN A 358 59.53 0.46 28.09
CA GLN A 358 60.39 0.40 29.29
C GLN A 358 61.82 0.12 28.90
#